data_AF-A0A662IX89-F1
#
_entry.id   AF-A0A662IX89-F1
#
_cell.length_a   1.000
_cell.length_b   1.000
_cell.length_c   1.000
_cell.angle_alpha   90.00
_cell.angle_beta   90.00
_cell.angle_gamma   90.00
#
_symmetry.space_group_name_H-M   'P 1'
#
loop_
_entity.id
_entity.type
_entity.pdbx_description
1 polymer ?
#
loop_
_entity_poly.entity_id
_entity_poly.type
_entity_poly.pdbx_seq_one_letter_code
_entity_poly.pdbx_strand_id
1 'polypeptide(L)'
;MAYLLGATLSDGHVYIHPEMGRIRLEAKDREFVEEFYVKAKEAGLKPAKPRPVRGKWYVQLYSKHLAYLIKSGQWRQLLQTIEDKKAFLRGFFDGDGIALVPGYANTDLKLLEEVSNLLRDLGIRTSPPV
;
A
#
# COMPACT_ATOMS: atom_id res chain seq x y z
N MET A 1 -7.47 -2.48 -7.21
CA MET A 1 -7.75 -2.07 -5.81
C MET A 1 -6.76 -2.69 -4.82
N ALA A 2 -6.57 -4.01 -4.80
CA ALA A 2 -5.63 -4.69 -3.90
C ALA A 2 -4.20 -4.09 -3.90
N TYR A 3 -3.65 -3.79 -5.08
CA TYR A 3 -2.37 -3.08 -5.21
C TYR A 3 -2.33 -1.73 -4.47
N LEU A 4 -3.35 -0.89 -4.64
CA LEU A 4 -3.41 0.41 -3.99
C LEU A 4 -3.46 0.29 -2.47
N LEU A 5 -4.14 -0.73 -1.95
CA LEU A 5 -4.15 -1.04 -0.51
C LEU A 5 -2.75 -1.42 -0.03
N GLY A 6 -2.07 -2.35 -0.71
CA GLY A 6 -0.72 -2.76 -0.37
C GLY A 6 0.27 -1.59 -0.39
N ALA A 7 0.30 -0.84 -1.49
CA ALA A 7 1.17 0.32 -1.65
C ALA A 7 0.90 1.42 -0.62
N THR A 8 -0.37 1.65 -0.28
CA THR A 8 -0.72 2.64 0.74
C THR A 8 -0.34 2.18 2.15
N LEU A 9 -0.41 0.88 2.44
CA LEU A 9 0.00 0.33 3.75
C LEU A 9 1.52 0.24 3.92
N SER A 10 2.29 0.22 2.82
CA SER A 10 3.75 0.34 2.87
C SER A 10 4.17 1.79 3.08
N ASP A 11 4.00 2.62 2.05
CA ASP A 11 4.64 3.95 1.95
C ASP A 11 3.61 5.09 1.91
N GLY A 12 2.34 4.74 2.12
CA GLY A 12 1.24 5.66 2.04
C GLY A 12 1.01 6.45 3.33
N HIS A 13 0.75 7.74 3.17
CA HIS A 13 0.21 8.60 4.21
C HIS A 13 -1.28 8.82 4.00
N VAL A 14 -2.07 8.36 4.98
CA VAL A 14 -3.53 8.50 4.98
C VAL A 14 -3.98 9.53 6.01
N TYR A 15 -4.78 10.49 5.57
CA TYR A 15 -5.39 11.53 6.39
C TYR A 15 -6.91 11.49 6.25
N ILE A 16 -7.63 11.61 7.37
CA ILE A 16 -9.08 11.77 7.40
C ILE A 16 -9.39 13.16 7.94
N HIS A 17 -10.14 13.91 7.14
CA HIS A 17 -10.77 15.17 7.51
C HIS A 17 -12.30 14.99 7.48
N PRO A 18 -13.09 15.86 8.15
CA PRO A 18 -14.55 15.73 8.21
C PRO A 18 -15.19 15.50 6.82
N GLU A 19 -14.76 16.26 5.82
CA GLU A 19 -15.32 16.24 4.47
C GLU A 19 -14.56 15.35 3.46
N MET A 20 -13.36 14.88 3.80
CA MET A 20 -12.47 14.26 2.80
C MET A 20 -11.47 13.27 3.39
N GLY A 21 -11.21 12.19 2.66
CA GLY A 21 -10.06 11.32 2.89
C GLY A 21 -8.97 11.63 1.87
N ARG A 22 -7.74 11.86 2.34
CA ARG A 22 -6.58 12.15 1.50
C ARG A 22 -5.56 11.03 1.64
N ILE A 23 -5.11 10.51 0.50
CA ILE A 23 -4.09 9.48 0.42
C ILE A 23 -2.94 10.04 -0.40
N ARG A 24 -1.74 9.96 0.16
CA ARG A 24 -0.49 10.40 -0.44
C ARG A 24 0.48 9.23 -0.46
N LEU A 25 1.23 9.08 -1.55
CA LEU A 25 2.38 8.18 -1.63
C LEU A 25 3.60 9.00 -2.06
N GLU A 26 4.74 8.80 -1.40
CA GLU A 26 5.98 9.49 -1.71
C GLU A 26 7.19 8.56 -1.59
N ALA A 27 7.86 8.30 -2.71
CA ALA A 27 9.00 7.38 -2.76
C ALA A 27 10.14 7.95 -3.62
N LYS A 28 11.36 7.43 -3.46
CA LYS A 28 12.48 7.76 -4.35
C LYS A 28 12.31 7.12 -5.73
N ASP A 29 11.74 5.91 -5.74
CA ASP A 29 11.41 5.19 -6.96
C ASP A 29 10.26 5.90 -7.69
N ARG A 30 10.54 6.34 -8.91
CA ARG A 30 9.57 6.98 -9.78
C ARG A 30 8.55 5.98 -10.32
N GLU A 31 9.01 4.80 -10.71
CA GLU A 31 8.19 3.78 -11.37
C GLU A 31 7.12 3.28 -10.41
N PHE A 32 7.46 3.09 -9.14
CA PHE A 32 6.49 2.77 -8.09
C PHE A 32 5.38 3.83 -7.96
N VAL A 33 5.76 5.12 -7.94
CA VAL A 33 4.80 6.23 -7.83
C VAL A 33 3.91 6.35 -9.08
N GLU A 34 4.47 6.11 -10.26
CA GLU A 34 3.73 6.10 -11.54
C GLU A 34 2.79 4.90 -11.64
N GLU A 35 3.21 3.71 -11.21
CA GLU A 35 2.37 2.51 -11.14
C GLU A 35 1.18 2.74 -10.20
N PHE A 36 1.41 3.33 -9.01
CA PHE A 36 0.33 3.73 -8.11
C PHE A 36 -0.66 4.68 -8.79
N TYR A 37 -0.18 5.68 -9.53
CA TYR A 37 -1.02 6.60 -10.29
C TYR A 37 -1.87 5.88 -11.35
N VAL A 38 -1.27 4.97 -12.13
CA VAL A 38 -1.96 4.18 -13.15
C VAL A 38 -3.03 3.30 -12.50
N LYS A 39 -2.68 2.54 -11.46
CA LYS A 39 -3.62 1.67 -10.73
C LYS A 39 -4.75 2.44 -10.07
N ALA A 40 -4.50 3.66 -9.62
CA ALA A 40 -5.53 4.54 -9.09
C ALA A 40 -6.51 5.00 -10.18
N LYS A 41 -6.02 5.36 -11.37
CA LYS A 41 -6.90 5.69 -12.51
C LYS A 41 -7.70 4.50 -13.00
N GLU A 42 -7.09 3.32 -13.12
CA GLU A 42 -7.78 2.07 -13.48
C GLU A 42 -8.90 1.73 -12.50
N ALA A 43 -8.72 2.05 -11.21
CA ALA A 43 -9.75 1.90 -10.18
C ALA A 43 -10.82 3.01 -10.18
N GLY A 44 -10.84 3.90 -11.18
CA GLY A 44 -11.80 5.00 -11.28
C GLY A 44 -11.56 6.16 -10.33
N LEU A 45 -10.41 6.19 -9.64
CA LEU A 45 -10.03 7.31 -8.77
C LEU A 45 -9.44 8.46 -9.60
N LYS A 46 -9.37 9.65 -8.99
CA LYS A 46 -8.83 10.86 -9.63
C LYS A 46 -7.53 11.29 -8.93
N PRO A 47 -6.41 10.56 -9.11
CA PRO A 47 -5.12 10.98 -8.58
C PRO A 47 -4.58 12.21 -9.33
N ALA A 48 -3.90 13.10 -8.61
CA ALA A 48 -3.05 14.12 -9.19
C ALA A 48 -1.86 13.46 -9.90
N LYS A 49 -1.38 14.08 -10.99
CA LYS A 49 -0.21 13.55 -11.72
C LYS A 49 1.02 13.47 -10.80
N PRO A 50 1.83 12.40 -10.89
CA PRO A 50 3.10 12.30 -10.19
C PRO A 50 3.98 13.51 -10.45
N ARG A 51 4.66 14.00 -9.40
CA ARG A 51 5.57 15.14 -9.50
C ARG A 51 6.74 15.01 -8.53
N PRO A 52 7.92 15.56 -8.86
CA PRO A 52 9.03 15.59 -7.93
C PRO A 52 8.79 16.61 -6.81
N VAL A 53 9.12 16.23 -5.57
CA VAL A 53 9.07 17.06 -4.36
C VAL A 53 10.26 16.68 -3.48
N ARG A 54 11.15 17.65 -3.19
CA ARG A 54 12.29 17.48 -2.26
C ARG A 54 13.14 16.20 -2.50
N GLY A 55 13.41 15.87 -3.77
CA GLY A 55 14.22 14.71 -4.15
C GLY A 55 13.50 13.36 -4.12
N LYS A 56 12.17 13.35 -3.97
CA LYS A 56 11.30 12.17 -4.10
C LYS A 56 10.20 12.42 -5.13
N TRP A 57 9.57 11.36 -5.60
CA TRP A 57 8.35 11.41 -6.41
C TRP A 57 7.12 11.32 -5.52
N TYR A 58 6.10 12.08 -5.89
CA TYR A 58 4.90 12.25 -5.08
C TYR A 58 3.65 12.07 -5.94
N VAL A 59 2.66 11.34 -5.42
CA VAL A 59 1.31 11.23 -5.97
C VAL A 59 0.28 11.36 -4.85
N GLN A 60 -0.89 11.93 -5.16
CA GLN A 60 -1.96 12.11 -4.19
C GLN A 60 -3.32 11.87 -4.84
N LEU A 61 -4.23 11.28 -4.08
CA LEU A 61 -5.64 11.16 -4.45
C LEU A 61 -6.55 11.44 -3.25
N TYR A 62 -7.83 11.63 -3.55
CA TYR A 62 -8.87 11.80 -2.54
C TYR A 62 -9.90 10.67 -2.63
N SER A 63 -10.11 10.00 -1.51
CA SER A 63 -11.15 8.98 -1.34
C SER A 63 -11.43 8.80 0.14
N LYS A 64 -12.59 9.32 0.60
CA LYS A 64 -13.03 9.18 2.00
C LYS A 64 -13.22 7.70 2.36
N HIS A 65 -13.78 6.93 1.43
CA HIS A 65 -14.00 5.50 1.61
C HIS A 65 -12.68 4.73 1.78
N LEU A 66 -11.71 4.91 0.87
CA LEU A 66 -10.43 4.22 0.94
C LEU A 66 -9.63 4.64 2.19
N ALA A 67 -9.64 5.93 2.53
CA ALA A 67 -8.99 6.43 3.74
C ALA A 67 -9.60 5.81 5.02
N TYR A 68 -10.93 5.72 5.08
CA TYR A 68 -11.63 5.08 6.18
C TYR A 68 -11.32 3.58 6.26
N LEU A 69 -11.43 2.85 5.14
CA LEU A 69 -11.11 1.42 5.05
C LEU A 69 -9.71 1.10 5.59
N ILE A 70 -8.73 1.96 5.31
CA ILE A 70 -7.36 1.82 5.80
C ILE A 70 -7.28 2.14 7.30
N LYS A 71 -7.77 3.30 7.74
CA LYS A 71 -7.64 3.75 9.13
C LYS A 71 -8.48 2.95 10.13
N SER A 72 -9.63 2.43 9.72
CA SER A 72 -10.48 1.59 10.56
C SER A 72 -9.94 0.16 10.70
N GLY A 73 -8.97 -0.24 9.88
CA GLY A 73 -8.47 -1.61 9.84
C GLY A 73 -9.39 -2.60 9.11
N GLN A 74 -10.51 -2.14 8.54
CA GLN A 74 -11.45 -2.98 7.77
C GLN A 74 -10.80 -3.60 6.53
N TRP A 75 -9.68 -3.03 6.05
CA TRP A 75 -8.87 -3.62 5.00
C TRP A 75 -8.45 -5.06 5.31
N ARG A 76 -8.30 -5.47 6.59
CA ARG A 76 -7.94 -6.85 6.96
C ARG A 76 -9.01 -7.86 6.55
N GLN A 77 -10.27 -7.55 6.84
CA GLN A 77 -11.41 -8.39 6.45
C GLN A 77 -11.55 -8.43 4.92
N LEU A 78 -11.36 -7.28 4.26
CA LEU A 78 -11.34 -7.22 2.81
C LEU A 78 -10.22 -8.11 2.25
N LEU A 79 -9.02 -8.06 2.83
CA LEU A 79 -7.85 -8.81 2.38
C LEU A 79 -8.04 -10.34 2.43
N GLN A 80 -8.89 -10.82 3.33
CA GLN A 80 -9.28 -12.24 3.38
C GLN A 80 -10.19 -12.63 2.21
N THR A 81 -10.93 -11.69 1.62
CA THR A 81 -11.93 -11.96 0.57
C THR A 81 -11.49 -11.53 -0.84
N ILE A 82 -10.48 -10.66 -0.99
CA ILE A 82 -9.95 -10.33 -2.32
C ILE A 82 -9.24 -11.53 -2.94
N GLU A 83 -9.64 -11.85 -4.18
CA GLU A 83 -9.02 -12.92 -4.97
C GLU A 83 -7.55 -12.63 -5.30
N ASP A 84 -7.23 -11.37 -5.60
CA ASP A 84 -5.89 -10.95 -6.01
C ASP A 84 -5.00 -10.52 -4.83
N LYS A 85 -4.75 -11.47 -3.92
CA LYS A 85 -3.78 -11.32 -2.81
C LYS A 85 -2.37 -11.01 -3.32
N LYS A 86 -2.02 -11.47 -4.53
CA LYS A 86 -0.71 -11.21 -5.15
C LYS A 86 -0.54 -9.73 -5.51
N ALA A 87 -1.56 -9.07 -6.05
CA ALA A 87 -1.49 -7.64 -6.32
C ALA A 87 -1.34 -6.82 -5.04
N PHE A 88 -1.96 -7.22 -3.93
CA PHE A 88 -1.72 -6.61 -2.63
C PHE A 88 -0.25 -6.72 -2.23
N LEU A 89 0.30 -7.94 -2.23
CA LEU A 89 1.70 -8.18 -1.86
C LEU A 89 2.67 -7.42 -2.76
N ARG A 90 2.39 -7.36 -4.07
CA ARG A 90 3.21 -6.57 -5.01
C ARG A 90 3.22 -5.09 -4.62
N GLY A 91 2.04 -4.47 -4.44
CA GLY A 91 1.99 -3.08 -4.03
C GLY A 91 2.66 -2.82 -2.68
N PHE A 92 2.55 -3.78 -1.77
CA PHE A 92 3.19 -3.71 -0.45
C PHE A 92 4.72 -3.75 -0.54
N PHE A 93 5.29 -4.65 -1.34
CA PHE A 93 6.74 -4.79 -1.48
C PHE A 93 7.39 -3.76 -2.41
N ASP A 94 6.65 -3.20 -3.37
CA ASP A 94 7.14 -2.10 -4.21
C ASP A 94 7.45 -0.84 -3.38
N GLY A 95 6.88 -0.70 -2.17
CA GLY A 95 7.14 0.44 -1.29
C GLY A 95 8.48 0.39 -0.56
N ASP A 96 8.85 -0.76 0.00
CA ASP A 96 10.00 -0.83 0.91
C ASP A 96 10.75 -2.19 0.85
N GLY A 97 10.90 -2.74 -0.35
CA GLY A 97 11.71 -3.95 -0.57
C GLY A 97 13.20 -3.69 -0.31
N ILE A 98 13.74 -4.18 0.82
CA ILE A 98 15.19 -4.14 1.10
C ILE A 98 15.92 -4.98 0.03
N ALA A 99 16.79 -4.33 -0.74
CA ALA A 99 17.46 -4.92 -1.90
C ALA A 99 18.58 -5.94 -1.57
N LEU A 100 18.99 -6.09 -0.31
CA LEU A 100 20.13 -6.96 0.07
C LEU A 100 19.72 -8.27 0.77
N VAL A 101 18.57 -8.29 1.45
CA VAL A 101 18.00 -9.46 2.14
C VAL A 101 16.49 -9.33 1.97
N PRO A 102 15.75 -10.38 1.58
CA PRO A 102 14.29 -10.34 1.52
C PRO A 102 13.75 -10.18 2.94
N GLY A 103 13.61 -8.92 3.34
CA GLY A 103 13.21 -8.49 4.66
C GLY A 103 12.36 -7.24 4.50
N TYR A 104 11.32 -7.16 5.30
CA TYR A 104 10.40 -6.04 5.33
C TYR A 104 10.19 -5.67 6.78
N ALA A 105 10.27 -4.37 7.08
CA ALA A 105 10.11 -3.85 8.42
C ALA A 105 8.93 -2.88 8.46
N ASN A 106 8.09 -3.01 9.48
CA ASN A 106 7.00 -2.07 9.73
C ASN A 106 6.77 -1.97 11.23
N THR A 107 6.32 -0.80 11.70
CA THR A 107 6.01 -0.60 13.12
C THR A 107 4.65 -1.20 13.50
N ASP A 108 3.79 -1.52 12.52
CA ASP A 108 2.54 -2.26 12.75
C ASP A 108 2.80 -3.77 12.71
N LEU A 109 3.01 -4.36 13.90
CA LEU A 109 3.22 -5.81 14.06
C LEU A 109 2.06 -6.64 13.47
N LYS A 110 0.81 -6.17 13.62
CA LYS A 110 -0.36 -6.90 13.10
C LYS A 110 -0.36 -6.91 11.57
N LEU A 111 0.06 -5.82 10.94
CA LEU A 111 0.24 -5.79 9.48
C LEU A 111 1.30 -6.80 9.03
N LEU A 112 2.43 -6.91 9.76
CA LEU A 112 3.45 -7.91 9.46
C LEU A 112 2.92 -9.35 9.61
N GLU A 113 2.12 -9.62 10.63
CA GLU A 113 1.47 -10.91 10.83
C GLU A 113 0.51 -11.27 9.69
N GLU A 114 -0.32 -10.31 9.24
CA GLU A 114 -1.23 -10.50 8.11
C GLU A 114 -0.47 -10.79 6.81
N VAL A 115 0.59 -10.04 6.51
CA VAL A 115 1.46 -10.26 5.34
C VAL A 115 2.14 -11.62 5.41
N SER A 116 2.63 -12.01 6.59
CA SER A 116 3.25 -13.32 6.83
C SER A 116 2.27 -14.48 6.59
N ASN A 117 1.01 -14.34 7.02
CA ASN A 117 -0.03 -15.31 6.76
C ASN A 117 -0.36 -15.41 5.26
N LEU A 118 -0.47 -14.28 4.55
CA LEU A 118 -0.68 -14.28 3.09
C LEU A 118 0.45 -14.97 2.32
N LEU A 119 1.70 -14.75 2.73
CA LEU A 119 2.85 -15.43 2.14
C LEU A 119 2.79 -16.94 2.39
N ARG A 120 2.39 -17.36 3.60
CA ARG A 120 2.21 -18.76 3.95
C ARG A 120 1.11 -19.43 3.12
N ASP A 121 -0.01 -18.76 2.87
CA ASP A 121 -1.08 -19.24 1.98
C ASP A 121 -0.57 -19.52 0.56
N LEU A 122 0.46 -18.79 0.12
CA LEU A 122 1.13 -18.96 -1.17
C LEU A 122 2.29 -19.98 -1.14
N GLY A 123 2.52 -20.64 0.00
CA GLY A 123 3.62 -21.60 0.18
C GLY A 123 4.99 -20.96 0.44
N ILE A 124 5.05 -19.65 0.70
CA ILE A 124 6.29 -18.92 0.98
C ILE A 124 6.55 -18.90 2.48
N ARG A 125 7.74 -19.34 2.90
CA ARG A 125 8.14 -19.34 4.31
C ARG A 125 8.70 -17.99 4.72
N THR A 126 8.30 -17.54 5.90
CA THR A 126 8.75 -16.29 6.54
C THR A 126 9.28 -16.60 7.93
N SER A 127 10.25 -15.81 8.40
CA SER A 127 10.60 -15.77 9.83
C SER A 127 9.53 -14.97 10.60
N PRO A 128 9.36 -15.21 11.91
CA PRO A 128 8.57 -14.33 12.76
C PRO A 128 9.10 -12.88 12.72
N PRO A 129 8.22 -11.87 12.86
CA PRO A 129 8.65 -10.50 13.12
C PRO A 129 9.52 -10.43 14.38
N VAL A 130 10.54 -9.57 14.36
CA VAL A 130 11.52 -9.40 15.46
C VAL A 130 11.30 -8.05 16.14
#